data_AF-A0A3C1UBT3-F1
#
_entry.id   AF-A0A3C1UBT3-F1
#
_cell.length_a   1.000
_cell.length_b   1.000
_cell.length_c   1.000
_cell.angle_alpha   90.00
_cell.angle_beta   90.00
_cell.angle_gamma   90.00
#
_symmetry.space_group_name_H-M   'P 1'
#
loop_
_entity.id
_entity.type
_entity.pdbx_description
1 polymer ?
#
loop_
_entity_poly.entity_id
_entity_poly.type
_entity_poly.pdbx_seq_one_letter_code
_entity_poly.pdbx_strand_id
1 'polypeptide(L)' 'MNTTNIGFITYIIGNLSRRLGIPQKEVYQKLKTSRILSDYIIPSYDVLHSFSKEYLMDDLTNYMQEKGVIK' A
#
# COMPACT_ATOMS: atom_id res chain seq x y z
N MET A 1 5.00 -12.70 -10.17
CA MET A 1 5.41 -11.80 -9.08
C MET A 1 6.74 -12.30 -8.53
N ASN A 2 7.76 -11.45 -8.47
CA ASN A 2 9.02 -11.79 -7.80
C ASN A 2 8.79 -11.89 -6.28
N THR A 3 9.54 -12.73 -5.56
CA THR A 3 9.41 -12.93 -4.11
C THR A 3 9.60 -11.62 -3.33
N THR A 4 10.46 -10.73 -3.82
CA THR A 4 10.68 -9.38 -3.25
C THR A 4 9.40 -8.53 -3.24
N ASN A 5 8.60 -8.59 -4.32
CA ASN A 5 7.35 -7.83 -4.40
C ASN A 5 6.33 -8.33 -3.37
N ILE A 6 6.29 -9.65 -3.12
CA ILE A 6 5.38 -10.23 -2.12
C ILE A 6 5.74 -9.74 -0.72
N GLY A 7 7.03 -9.74 -0.38
CA GLY A 7 7.51 -9.22 0.91
C GLY A 7 7.16 -7.74 1.11
N PHE A 8 7.40 -6.93 0.08
CA PHE A 8 7.09 -5.49 0.11
C PHE A 8 5.60 -5.20 0.22
N ILE A 9 4.76 -5.90 -0.55
CA ILE A 9 3.29 -5.77 -0.48
C ILE A 9 2.78 -6.18 0.91
N THR A 10 3.31 -7.27 1.47
CA THR A 10 2.96 -7.73 2.81
C THR A 10 3.34 -6.69 3.87
N TYR A 11 4.52 -6.07 3.73
CA TYR A 11 4.97 -4.96 4.57
C TYR A 11 4.03 -3.75 4.49
N ILE A 12 3.64 -3.33 3.29
CA ILE A 12 2.71 -2.21 3.07
C ILE A 12 1.37 -2.50 3.76
N ILE A 13 0.78 -3.68 3.51
CA ILE A 13 -0.53 -4.06 4.08
C ILE A 13 -0.49 -4.04 5.60
N GLY A 14 0.58 -4.58 6.20
CA GLY A 14 0.74 -4.62 7.66
C GLY A 14 0.85 -3.22 8.28
N ASN A 15 1.60 -2.31 7.66
CA ASN A 15 1.77 -0.96 8.19
C ASN A 15 0.53 -0.08 7.96
N LEU A 16 -0.11 -0.16 6.79
CA LEU A 16 -1.38 0.51 6.54
C LEU A 16 -2.48 0.04 7.49
N SER A 17 -2.54 -1.27 7.78
CA SER A 17 -3.50 -1.81 8.74
C SER A 17 -3.36 -1.18 10.12
N ARG A 18 -2.12 -1.04 10.63
CA ARG A 18 -1.85 -0.38 11.92
C ARG A 18 -2.18 1.11 11.87
N ARG A 19 -1.81 1.79 10.79
CA ARG A 19 -2.02 3.24 10.63
C ARG A 19 -3.51 3.60 10.52
N LEU A 20 -4.28 2.81 9.78
CA LEU A 20 -5.69 3.05 9.51
C LEU A 20 -6.62 2.42 10.56
N GLY A 21 -6.10 1.55 11.43
CA GLY A 21 -6.91 0.84 12.42
C GLY A 21 -7.88 -0.18 11.83
N ILE A 22 -7.66 -0.62 10.58
CA ILE A 22 -8.53 -1.61 9.89
C ILE A 22 -7.79 -2.94 9.68
N PRO A 23 -8.50 -4.08 9.57
CA PRO A 23 -7.87 -5.39 9.38
C PRO A 23 -7.02 -5.46 8.09
N GLN A 24 -5.90 -6.18 8.14
CA GLN A 24 -5.03 -6.40 6.96
C GLN A 24 -5.78 -6.95 5.74
N LYS A 25 -6.76 -7.85 5.97
CA LYS A 25 -7.64 -8.37 4.93
C LYS A 25 -8.40 -7.24 4.22
N GLU A 26 -8.91 -6.28 4.98
CA GLU A 26 -9.64 -5.13 4.44
C GLU A 26 -8.71 -4.19 3.66
N VAL A 27 -7.51 -3.91 4.18
CA VAL A 27 -6.47 -3.15 3.45
C VAL A 27 -6.16 -3.81 2.11
N TYR A 28 -5.88 -5.12 2.11
CA TYR A 28 -5.59 -5.85 0.87
C TYR A 28 -6.74 -5.75 -0.14
N GLN A 29 -7.99 -5.95 0.31
CA GLN A 29 -9.16 -5.86 -0.57
C GLN A 29 -9.30 -4.44 -1.14
N LYS A 30 -9.18 -3.41 -0.30
CA LYS A 30 -9.22 -2.00 -0.73
C LYS A 30 -8.15 -1.68 -1.78
N LEU A 31 -6.90 -2.08 -1.56
CA LEU A 31 -5.81 -1.87 -2.51
C LEU A 31 -6.00 -2.64 -3.82
N LYS A 32 -6.55 -3.86 -3.75
CA LYS A 32 -6.80 -4.71 -4.93
C LYS A 32 -7.95 -4.18 -5.77
N THR A 33 -9.10 -3.86 -5.17
CA THR A 33 -10.30 -3.43 -5.90
C THR A 33 -10.15 -2.03 -6.50
N SER A 34 -9.43 -1.14 -5.82
CA SER A 34 -9.08 0.20 -6.33
C SER A 34 -7.96 0.19 -7.38
N ARG A 35 -7.38 -0.97 -7.67
CA ARG A 35 -6.21 -1.15 -8.54
C ARG A 35 -4.94 -0.41 -8.08
N ILE A 36 -4.91 0.17 -6.89
CA ILE A 36 -3.68 0.77 -6.31
C ILE A 36 -2.56 -0.27 -6.24
N LEU A 37 -2.89 -1.52 -5.94
CA LEU A 37 -1.89 -2.58 -5.92
C LEU A 37 -1.26 -2.84 -7.30
N SER A 38 -2.08 -2.98 -8.35
CA SER A 38 -1.63 -3.36 -9.69
C SER A 38 -1.08 -2.19 -10.51
N ASP A 39 -1.63 -0.99 -10.30
CA ASP A 39 -1.39 0.16 -11.17
C ASP A 39 -0.44 1.18 -10.49
N TYR A 40 -0.18 1.06 -9.17
CA TYR A 40 0.72 1.95 -8.44
C TYR A 40 1.82 1.20 -7.66
N ILE A 41 1.46 0.37 -6.67
CA ILE A 41 2.45 -0.24 -5.76
C ILE A 41 3.42 -1.18 -6.49
N ILE A 42 2.91 -2.07 -7.34
CA ILE A 42 3.74 -3.04 -8.06
C ILE A 42 4.61 -2.35 -9.13
N PRO A 43 4.06 -1.49 -10.01
CA PRO A 43 4.87 -0.81 -11.03
C PRO A 43 5.90 0.15 -10.45
N SER A 44 5.59 0.80 -9.32
CA SER A 44 6.46 1.79 -8.68
C SER A 44 7.42 1.20 -7.63
N TYR A 45 7.58 -0.14 -7.58
CA TYR A 45 8.41 -0.81 -6.57
C TYR A 45 9.80 -0.18 -6.44
N ASP A 46 10.49 0.03 -7.55
CA ASP A 46 11.87 0.54 -7.59
C ASP A 46 12.03 1.91 -6.92
N VAL A 47 10.97 2.73 -6.93
CA VAL A 47 10.96 4.03 -6.26
C VAL A 47 10.49 3.88 -4.81
N LEU A 48 9.35 3.22 -4.60
CA LEU A 48 8.70 3.15 -3.29
C LEU A 48 9.54 2.40 -2.25
N HIS A 49 10.32 1.40 -2.64
CA HIS A 49 11.15 0.64 -1.69
C HIS A 49 12.37 1.43 -1.17
N SER A 50 12.70 2.57 -1.79
CA SER A 50 13.78 3.46 -1.34
C SER A 50 13.32 4.46 -0.27
N PHE A 51 12.02 4.64 -0.10
CA PHE A 51 11.47 5.62 0.83
C PHE A 51 11.62 5.20 2.29
N SER A 52 11.73 6.19 3.18
CA SER A 52 11.57 5.93 4.60
C SER A 52 10.16 5.40 4.86
N LYS A 53 10.02 4.62 5.94
CA LYS A 53 8.73 4.04 6.33
C LYS A 53 7.65 5.11 6.49
N GLU A 54 7.94 6.16 7.24
CA GLU A 54 6.97 7.21 7.57
C GLU A 54 6.47 7.91 6.30
N TYR A 55 7.40 8.31 5.42
CA TYR A 55 7.06 8.95 4.16
C TYR A 55 6.26 8.02 3.24
N LEU A 56 6.67 6.76 3.08
CA LEU A 56 5.95 5.78 2.28
C LEU A 56 4.51 5.57 2.77
N MET A 57 4.32 5.54 4.08
CA MET A 57 2.99 5.36 4.66
C MET A 57 2.12 6.60 4.51
N ASP A 58 2.69 7.80 4.61
CA ASP A 58 1.97 9.06 4.37
C ASP A 58 1.55 9.15 2.89
N ASP A 59 2.48 8.88 1.96
CA ASP A 59 2.21 8.86 0.51
C ASP A 59 1.06 7.89 0.15
N LEU A 60 1.15 6.64 0.59
CA LEU A 60 0.12 5.64 0.31
C LEU A 60 -1.22 5.98 0.96
N THR A 61 -1.22 6.56 2.16
CA THR A 61 -2.46 6.98 2.83
C THR A 61 -3.12 8.12 2.06
N ASN A 62 -2.35 9.14 1.68
CA ASN A 62 -2.84 10.27 0.89
C ASN A 62 -3.37 9.80 -0.47
N TYR A 63 -2.64 8.92 -1.16
CA TYR A 63 -3.08 8.39 -2.44
C TYR A 63 -4.37 7.55 -2.32
N MET A 64 -4.53 6.78 -1.24
CA MET A 64 -5.77 6.08 -0.95
C MET A 64 -6.95 7.04 -0.68
N GLN A 65 -6.70 8.19 -0.05
CA GLN A 65 -7.71 9.24 0.15
C GLN A 65 -8.08 9.94 -1.16
N GLU A 66 -7.10 10.32 -1.98
CA GLU A 66 -7.31 10.95 -3.30
C GLU A 66 -8.13 10.04 -4.24
N LYS A 67 -7.94 8.72 -4.14
CA LYS A 67 -8.71 7.72 -4.88
C LYS A 67 -10.07 7.38 -4.24
N GLY A 68 -10.44 8.01 -3.12
CA GLY A 68 -11.71 7.78 -2.42
C GLY A 68 -11.84 6.39 -1.79
N VAL A 69 -10.73 5.68 -1.55
CA VAL A 69 -10.70 4.32 -1.00
C VAL A 69 -10.90 4.30 0.52
N ILE A 70 -10.43 5.37 1.17
CA ILE A 70 -10.54 5.65 2.60
C ILE A 70 -10.94 7.12 2.81
N LYS A 71 -11.41 7.44 4.00
CA LYS A 71 -11.79 8.81 4.41
C LYS A 71 -10.64 9.49 5.15
#